data_AF-X0QBV7-F1
#
_entry.id   AF-X0QBV7-F1
#
_cell.length_a   1.000
_cell.length_b   1.000
_cell.length_c   1.000
_cell.angle_alpha   90.00
_cell.angle_beta   90.00
_cell.angle_gamma   90.00
#
_symmetry.space_group_name_H-M   'P 1'
#
loop_
_entity.id
_entity.type
_entity.pdbx_description
1 polymer ?
#
loop_
_entity_poly.entity_id
_entity_poly.type
_entity_poly.pdbx_seq_one_letter_code
_entity_poly.pdbx_strand_id
1 'polypeptide(L)'
;MSIMPFIAKFGVGVGPKVEEIIAAGPALLLQELGNVMTALIALPVAVLVFGMGREAIGATHSIAREPNIALIADKYGLQSAEGIGVMGVYVMGTLFGAIYFSLMAGVIASMDIMDVRALAMACGIGSGSMMGACSAALAETVPAQAETITAFAATSNLLTYATGLFVSLFVALPFTEFLYKVINKFKKHNDITAATKTDFGLKVPEQSILSVKQSLSLLAVICIVLLLSNWVGQGVDPISALPAMLILFACCIAGVLLKEVIPVNVPAIAWISIVAILISLPQFPMSEYVLVETDKLGVLQLITPVLAYAGFAISQMEVTLFKKIWI
;
A
#
# COMPACT_ATOMS: atom_id res chain seq x y z
N MET A 1 2.28 -7.78 13.05
CA MET A 1 3.57 -7.28 13.62
C MET A 1 4.70 -7.23 12.59
N SER A 2 4.82 -8.19 11.68
CA SER A 2 5.91 -8.26 10.68
C SER A 2 6.00 -7.06 9.74
N ILE A 3 4.90 -6.33 9.51
CA ILE A 3 4.87 -5.16 8.62
C ILE A 3 5.19 -3.83 9.32
N MET A 4 5.29 -3.81 10.65
CA MET A 4 5.47 -2.58 11.43
C MET A 4 6.78 -1.85 11.10
N PRO A 5 7.95 -2.52 10.96
CA PRO A 5 9.19 -1.83 10.63
C PRO A 5 9.18 -1.21 9.23
N PHE A 6 8.50 -1.84 8.27
CA PHE A 6 8.27 -1.26 6.94
C PHE A 6 7.47 0.05 7.05
N ILE A 7 6.39 0.06 7.84
CA ILE A 7 5.56 1.25 8.05
C ILE A 7 6.34 2.37 8.77
N ALA A 8 7.20 2.01 9.72
CA ALA A 8 8.11 2.96 10.35
C ALA A 8 9.08 3.57 9.32
N LYS A 9 9.75 2.74 8.50
CA LYS A 9 10.66 3.27 7.46
C LYS A 9 9.93 4.13 6.43
N PHE A 10 8.73 3.70 6.05
CA PHE A 10 7.86 4.47 5.18
C PHE A 10 7.56 5.85 5.78
N GLY A 11 7.14 5.91 7.05
CA GLY A 11 6.89 7.19 7.74
C GLY A 11 8.13 8.09 7.85
N VAL A 12 9.30 7.51 8.11
CA VAL A 12 10.58 8.25 8.10
C VAL A 12 10.85 8.87 6.72
N GLY A 13 10.50 8.16 5.64
CA GLY A 13 10.63 8.68 4.28
C GLY A 13 9.64 9.79 3.91
N VAL A 14 8.56 9.97 4.68
CA VAL A 14 7.55 11.01 4.49
C VAL A 14 7.94 12.31 5.21
N GLY A 15 8.57 12.23 6.39
CA GLY A 15 8.90 13.40 7.23
C GLY A 15 9.57 14.57 6.50
N PRO A 16 10.64 14.36 5.73
CA PRO A 16 11.30 15.44 4.99
C PRO A 16 10.43 16.13 3.93
N LYS A 17 9.38 15.44 3.46
CA LYS A 17 8.51 15.87 2.36
C LYS A 17 7.24 16.55 2.84
N VAL A 18 7.06 16.71 4.16
CA VAL A 18 5.82 17.26 4.73
C VAL A 18 5.57 18.68 4.24
N GLU A 19 6.60 19.51 4.08
CA GLU A 19 6.45 20.88 3.56
C GLU A 19 5.97 20.89 2.10
N GLU A 20 6.53 20.01 1.26
CA GLU A 20 6.10 19.82 -0.13
C GLU A 20 4.65 19.31 -0.21
N ILE A 21 4.27 18.37 0.67
CA ILE A 21 2.91 17.83 0.76
C ILE A 21 1.91 18.94 1.12
N ILE A 22 2.27 19.82 2.07
CA ILE A 22 1.43 20.95 2.47
C ILE A 22 1.30 21.96 1.32
N ALA A 23 2.41 22.29 0.66
CA ALA A 23 2.42 23.22 -0.48
C ALA A 23 1.61 22.69 -1.67
N ALA A 24 1.69 21.39 -1.95
CA ALA A 24 0.91 20.71 -2.99
C ALA A 24 -0.54 20.44 -2.59
N GLY A 25 -0.95 20.76 -1.34
CA GLY A 25 -2.19 20.34 -0.70
C GLY A 25 -3.43 20.36 -1.58
N PRO A 26 -3.78 21.47 -2.27
CA PRO A 26 -4.96 21.52 -3.13
C PRO A 26 -4.91 20.56 -4.32
N ALA A 27 -3.77 20.49 -5.01
CA ALA A 27 -3.57 19.59 -6.14
C ALA A 27 -3.59 18.13 -5.68
N LEU A 28 -2.94 17.85 -4.55
CA LEU A 28 -2.88 16.53 -3.94
C LEU A 28 -4.25 16.04 -3.49
N LEU A 29 -5.08 16.90 -2.89
CA LEU A 29 -6.45 16.55 -2.51
C LEU A 29 -7.29 16.15 -3.72
N LEU A 30 -7.17 16.87 -4.84
CA LEU A 30 -7.88 16.52 -6.08
C LEU A 30 -7.35 15.21 -6.69
N GLN A 31 -6.04 15.00 -6.66
CA GLN A 31 -5.40 13.78 -7.16
C GLN A 31 -5.79 12.54 -6.34
N GLU A 32 -5.72 12.63 -5.02
CA GLU A 32 -6.12 11.57 -4.10
C GLU A 32 -7.63 11.31 -4.16
N LEU A 33 -8.44 12.36 -4.37
CA LEU A 33 -9.86 12.20 -4.65
C LEU A 33 -10.07 11.38 -5.93
N GLY A 34 -9.34 11.68 -7.01
CA GLY A 34 -9.37 10.90 -8.24
C GLY A 34 -9.06 9.42 -8.00
N ASN A 35 -8.02 9.14 -7.21
CA ASN A 35 -7.63 7.78 -6.82
C ASN A 35 -8.74 7.05 -6.04
N VAL A 36 -9.35 7.70 -5.04
CA VAL A 36 -10.47 7.15 -4.25
C VAL A 36 -11.70 6.88 -5.13
N MET A 37 -12.00 7.80 -6.05
CA MET A 37 -13.19 7.75 -6.89
C MET A 37 -13.14 6.62 -7.93
N THR A 38 -11.97 6.03 -8.20
CA THR A 38 -11.87 4.82 -9.03
C THR A 38 -12.72 3.66 -8.50
N ALA A 39 -12.92 3.58 -7.18
CA ALA A 39 -13.75 2.58 -6.54
C ALA A 39 -15.23 2.67 -6.97
N LEU A 40 -15.72 3.85 -7.39
CA LEU A 40 -17.08 4.02 -7.91
C LEU A 40 -17.35 3.22 -9.18
N ILE A 41 -16.31 2.89 -9.94
CA ILE A 41 -16.42 2.10 -11.16
C ILE A 41 -15.92 0.68 -10.90
N ALA A 42 -14.73 0.55 -10.30
CA ALA A 42 -14.09 -0.74 -10.09
C ALA A 42 -14.91 -1.66 -9.17
N LEU A 43 -15.47 -1.13 -8.08
CA LEU A 43 -16.20 -1.96 -7.11
C LEU A 43 -17.55 -2.47 -7.66
N PRO A 44 -18.42 -1.67 -8.30
CA PRO A 44 -19.60 -2.21 -8.96
C PRO A 44 -19.28 -3.25 -10.02
N VAL A 45 -18.24 -3.04 -10.83
CA VAL A 45 -17.83 -4.01 -11.85
C VAL A 45 -17.39 -5.32 -11.18
N ALA A 46 -16.55 -5.26 -10.14
CA ALA A 46 -16.12 -6.43 -9.38
C ALA A 46 -17.31 -7.21 -8.78
N VAL A 47 -18.26 -6.53 -8.17
CA VAL A 47 -19.35 -7.19 -7.42
C VAL A 47 -20.50 -7.65 -8.33
N LEU A 48 -20.90 -6.83 -9.30
CA LEU A 48 -22.07 -7.08 -10.15
C LEU A 48 -21.74 -7.91 -11.39
N VAL A 49 -20.58 -7.68 -12.00
CA VAL A 49 -20.18 -8.39 -13.24
C VAL A 49 -19.41 -9.66 -12.91
N PHE A 50 -18.40 -9.56 -12.04
CA PHE A 50 -17.56 -10.70 -11.67
C PHE A 50 -18.07 -11.47 -10.45
N GLY A 51 -19.14 -11.00 -9.80
CA GLY A 51 -19.77 -11.70 -8.69
C GLY A 51 -18.92 -11.73 -7.41
N MET A 52 -17.88 -10.91 -7.31
CA MET A 52 -16.91 -10.92 -6.20
C MET A 52 -17.58 -10.56 -4.86
N GLY A 53 -17.11 -11.20 -3.80
CA GLY A 53 -17.47 -10.96 -2.41
C GLY A 53 -16.63 -9.85 -1.77
N ARG A 54 -16.15 -10.09 -0.54
CA ARG A 54 -15.37 -9.11 0.24
C ARG A 54 -13.98 -8.87 -0.35
N GLU A 55 -13.47 -9.79 -1.15
CA GLU A 55 -12.24 -9.61 -1.93
C GLU A 55 -12.30 -8.40 -2.87
N ALA A 56 -13.51 -7.99 -3.30
CA ALA A 56 -13.69 -6.77 -4.08
C ALA A 56 -13.26 -5.52 -3.29
N ILE A 57 -13.46 -5.48 -1.97
CA ILE A 57 -13.04 -4.36 -1.12
C ILE A 57 -11.50 -4.25 -1.15
N GLY A 58 -10.81 -5.35 -0.91
CA GLY A 58 -9.35 -5.41 -0.96
C GLY A 58 -8.80 -5.05 -2.35
N ALA A 59 -9.46 -5.52 -3.41
CA ALA A 59 -9.03 -5.30 -4.79
C ALA A 59 -9.25 -3.88 -5.31
N THR A 60 -10.24 -3.14 -4.78
CA THR A 60 -10.70 -1.88 -5.42
C THR A 60 -10.52 -0.62 -4.57
N HIS A 61 -10.11 -0.75 -3.31
CA HIS A 61 -9.89 0.43 -2.46
C HIS A 61 -8.65 1.27 -2.84
N SER A 62 -7.73 0.70 -3.61
CA SER A 62 -6.47 1.34 -4.01
C SER A 62 -5.81 0.53 -5.14
N ILE A 63 -4.70 1.03 -5.70
CA ILE A 63 -3.83 0.33 -6.66
C ILE A 63 -2.92 -0.76 -6.02
N ALA A 64 -3.25 -1.15 -4.79
CA ALA A 64 -2.64 -2.25 -4.03
C ALA A 64 -1.11 -2.18 -3.84
N ARG A 65 -0.54 -0.98 -3.72
CA ARG A 65 0.88 -0.82 -3.38
C ARG A 65 1.21 -1.26 -1.96
N GLU A 66 2.49 -1.35 -1.63
CA GLU A 66 3.02 -1.89 -0.38
C GLU A 66 2.35 -1.31 0.88
N PRO A 67 2.12 0.02 0.99
CA PRO A 67 1.41 0.58 2.14
C PRO A 67 -0.05 0.11 2.25
N ASN A 68 -0.70 -0.17 1.14
CA ASN A 68 -2.09 -0.66 1.10
C ASN A 68 -2.17 -2.14 1.48
N ILE A 69 -1.19 -2.95 1.06
CA ILE A 69 -1.07 -4.35 1.54
C ILE A 69 -0.87 -4.35 3.05
N ALA A 70 0.00 -3.47 3.55
CA ALA A 70 0.22 -3.31 4.98
C ALA A 70 -1.06 -2.96 5.74
N LEU A 71 -1.81 -1.99 5.23
CA LEU A 71 -3.09 -1.56 5.78
C LEU A 71 -4.10 -2.72 5.88
N ILE A 72 -4.28 -3.48 4.79
CA ILE A 72 -5.20 -4.63 4.77
C ILE A 72 -4.68 -5.76 5.67
N ALA A 73 -3.37 -6.01 5.70
CA ALA A 73 -2.76 -7.01 6.55
C ALA A 73 -2.97 -6.74 8.05
N ASP A 74 -2.91 -5.48 8.47
CA ASP A 74 -3.15 -5.09 9.87
C ASP A 74 -4.64 -5.12 10.23
N LYS A 75 -5.50 -4.62 9.33
CA LYS A 75 -6.94 -4.48 9.61
C LYS A 75 -7.73 -5.79 9.46
N TYR A 76 -7.44 -6.60 8.44
CA TYR A 76 -8.18 -7.85 8.16
C TYR A 76 -7.30 -9.10 8.17
N GLY A 77 -5.99 -8.96 8.00
CA GLY A 77 -5.07 -10.08 7.81
C GLY A 77 -4.95 -10.51 6.35
N LEU A 78 -3.76 -10.99 5.95
CA LEU A 78 -3.49 -11.33 4.54
C LEU A 78 -4.24 -12.57 4.03
N GLN A 79 -4.70 -13.44 4.94
CA GLN A 79 -5.48 -14.63 4.60
C GLN A 79 -7.00 -14.35 4.53
N SER A 80 -7.42 -13.12 4.85
CA SER A 80 -8.82 -12.70 4.69
C SER A 80 -9.20 -12.56 3.21
N ALA A 81 -10.49 -12.47 2.90
CA ALA A 81 -10.97 -12.20 1.55
C ALA A 81 -10.38 -10.88 1.01
N GLU A 82 -10.35 -9.83 1.83
CA GLU A 82 -9.73 -8.55 1.51
C GLU A 82 -8.23 -8.68 1.26
N GLY A 83 -7.54 -9.49 2.07
CA GLY A 83 -6.13 -9.82 1.90
C GLY A 83 -5.84 -10.48 0.56
N ILE A 84 -6.66 -11.46 0.17
CA ILE A 84 -6.55 -12.14 -1.13
C ILE A 84 -6.79 -11.14 -2.27
N GLY A 85 -7.81 -10.29 -2.15
CA GLY A 85 -8.14 -9.27 -3.14
C GLY A 85 -6.99 -8.28 -3.39
N VAL A 86 -6.43 -7.69 -2.32
CA VAL A 86 -5.34 -6.72 -2.46
C VAL A 86 -4.07 -7.38 -3.01
N MET A 87 -3.78 -8.62 -2.59
CA MET A 87 -2.61 -9.36 -3.08
C MET A 87 -2.75 -9.72 -4.56
N GLY A 88 -3.95 -10.10 -5.00
CA GLY A 88 -4.23 -10.37 -6.42
C GLY A 88 -3.94 -9.14 -7.29
N VAL A 89 -4.41 -7.96 -6.86
CA VAL A 89 -4.16 -6.70 -7.58
C VAL A 89 -2.71 -6.26 -7.47
N TYR A 90 -2.02 -6.50 -6.37
CA TYR A 90 -0.58 -6.19 -6.27
C TYR A 90 0.23 -6.98 -7.32
N VAL A 91 0.02 -8.30 -7.39
CA VAL A 91 0.77 -9.19 -8.29
C VAL A 91 0.41 -8.92 -9.75
N MET A 92 -0.88 -9.02 -10.10
CA MET A 92 -1.33 -8.87 -11.49
C MET A 92 -1.30 -7.41 -11.95
N GLY A 93 -1.72 -6.50 -11.08
CA GLY A 93 -1.84 -5.09 -11.40
C GLY A 93 -0.49 -4.45 -11.70
N THR A 94 0.62 -4.86 -11.08
CA THR A 94 1.94 -4.31 -11.42
C THR A 94 2.34 -4.58 -12.86
N LEU A 95 2.08 -5.80 -13.35
CA LEU A 95 2.39 -6.21 -14.71
C LEU A 95 1.46 -5.54 -15.73
N PHE A 96 0.15 -5.73 -15.58
CA PHE A 96 -0.82 -5.20 -16.53
C PHE A 96 -0.97 -3.68 -16.44
N GLY A 97 -0.81 -3.11 -15.25
CA GLY A 97 -0.88 -1.67 -15.01
C GLY A 97 0.23 -0.93 -15.74
N ALA A 98 1.47 -1.40 -15.71
CA ALA A 98 2.57 -0.75 -16.44
C ALA A 98 2.27 -0.68 -17.96
N ILE A 99 1.74 -1.76 -18.52
CA ILE A 99 1.32 -1.82 -19.93
C ILE A 99 0.17 -0.83 -20.17
N TYR A 100 -0.88 -0.88 -19.34
CA TYR A 100 -2.05 -0.01 -19.49
C TYR A 100 -1.70 1.47 -19.40
N PHE A 101 -0.95 1.89 -18.38
CA PHE A 101 -0.56 3.28 -18.20
C PHE A 101 0.39 3.78 -19.29
N SER A 102 1.31 2.93 -19.79
CA SER A 102 2.16 3.29 -20.94
C SER A 102 1.34 3.54 -22.21
N LEU A 103 0.35 2.68 -22.49
CA LEU A 103 -0.52 2.82 -23.66
C LEU A 103 -1.42 4.06 -23.53
N MET A 104 -2.08 4.24 -22.38
CA MET A 104 -3.00 5.35 -22.14
C MET A 104 -2.29 6.71 -22.17
N ALA A 105 -1.07 6.81 -21.66
CA ALA A 105 -0.31 8.04 -21.73
C ALA A 105 -0.08 8.50 -23.17
N GLY A 106 0.34 7.60 -24.06
CA GLY A 106 0.53 7.91 -25.48
C GLY A 106 -0.77 8.25 -26.21
N VAL A 107 -1.84 7.48 -25.97
CA VAL A 107 -3.15 7.72 -26.60
C VAL A 107 -3.71 9.08 -26.19
N ILE A 108 -3.77 9.39 -24.90
CA ILE A 108 -4.35 10.65 -24.43
C ILE A 108 -3.49 11.84 -24.84
N ALA A 109 -2.16 11.70 -24.82
CA ALA A 109 -1.27 12.74 -25.33
C ALA A 109 -1.53 13.07 -26.81
N SER A 110 -1.80 12.05 -27.63
CA SER A 110 -2.11 12.25 -29.05
C SER A 110 -3.43 12.98 -29.33
N MET A 111 -4.34 13.04 -28.35
CA MET A 111 -5.62 13.75 -28.49
C MET A 111 -5.49 15.27 -28.34
N ASP A 112 -4.37 15.77 -27.78
CA ASP A 112 -4.10 17.19 -27.53
C ASP A 112 -5.19 17.93 -26.71
N ILE A 113 -5.91 17.17 -25.86
CA ILE A 113 -7.00 17.71 -25.01
C ILE A 113 -6.50 18.15 -23.63
N MET A 114 -5.38 17.57 -23.16
CA MET A 114 -4.89 17.74 -21.79
C MET A 114 -3.50 18.36 -21.78
N ASP A 115 -3.24 19.20 -20.78
CA ASP A 115 -1.90 19.73 -20.54
C ASP A 115 -0.92 18.60 -20.21
N VAL A 116 0.27 18.63 -20.83
CA VAL A 116 1.32 17.62 -20.67
C VAL A 116 1.74 17.48 -19.21
N ARG A 117 1.72 18.57 -18.42
CA ARG A 117 2.03 18.54 -16.99
C ARG A 117 0.97 17.78 -16.20
N ALA A 118 -0.31 17.90 -16.58
CA ALA A 118 -1.38 17.12 -15.96
C ALA A 118 -1.26 15.63 -16.30
N LEU A 119 -0.90 15.30 -17.55
CA LEU A 119 -0.60 13.92 -17.95
C LEU A 119 0.61 13.35 -17.21
N ALA A 120 1.67 14.14 -17.05
CA ALA A 120 2.84 13.76 -16.27
C ALA A 120 2.49 13.51 -14.79
N MET A 121 1.69 14.39 -14.17
CA MET A 121 1.18 14.16 -12.81
C MET A 121 0.35 12.87 -12.73
N ALA A 122 -0.47 12.58 -13.73
CA ALA A 122 -1.28 11.35 -13.78
C ALA A 122 -0.43 10.08 -13.89
N CYS A 123 0.81 10.15 -14.39
CA CYS A 123 1.74 9.02 -14.34
C CYS A 123 2.26 8.73 -12.93
N GLY A 124 2.23 9.70 -12.02
CA GLY A 124 2.73 9.58 -10.65
C GLY A 124 1.72 8.96 -9.69
N ILE A 125 1.37 7.69 -9.90
CA ILE A 125 0.29 7.01 -9.16
C ILE A 125 0.73 6.33 -7.85
N GLY A 126 1.97 6.53 -7.41
CA GLY A 126 2.54 5.85 -6.24
C GLY A 126 3.11 4.46 -6.55
N SER A 127 3.47 4.18 -7.81
CA SER A 127 4.11 2.94 -8.26
C SER A 127 5.31 3.26 -9.15
N GLY A 128 6.53 2.95 -8.71
CA GLY A 128 7.73 3.28 -9.47
C GLY A 128 7.79 2.63 -10.86
N SER A 129 7.38 1.36 -10.97
CA SER A 129 7.36 0.65 -12.26
C SER A 129 6.32 1.20 -13.23
N MET A 130 5.11 1.49 -12.75
CA MET A 130 4.03 2.05 -13.58
C MET A 130 4.34 3.50 -13.96
N MET A 131 4.85 4.30 -13.03
CA MET A 131 5.30 5.67 -13.28
C MET A 131 6.41 5.69 -14.33
N GLY A 132 7.42 4.82 -14.20
CA GLY A 132 8.51 4.71 -15.18
C GLY A 132 7.99 4.40 -16.57
N ALA A 133 7.11 3.39 -16.70
CA ALA A 133 6.52 3.02 -17.99
C ALA A 133 5.65 4.14 -18.60
N CYS A 134 4.80 4.77 -17.78
CA CYS A 134 3.90 5.85 -18.20
C CYS A 134 4.66 7.10 -18.64
N SER A 135 5.59 7.58 -17.80
CA SER A 135 6.36 8.80 -18.06
C SER A 135 7.31 8.63 -19.24
N ALA A 136 7.92 7.45 -19.41
CA ALA A 136 8.74 7.15 -20.59
C ALA A 136 7.92 7.20 -21.88
N ALA A 137 6.75 6.54 -21.91
CA ALA A 137 5.87 6.56 -23.08
C ALA A 137 5.38 7.98 -23.42
N LEU A 138 5.06 8.78 -22.39
CA LEU A 138 4.67 10.18 -22.57
C LEU A 138 5.83 11.05 -23.08
N ALA A 139 7.03 10.86 -22.56
CA ALA A 139 8.23 11.57 -22.98
C ALA A 139 8.62 11.27 -24.43
N GLU A 140 8.43 10.04 -24.90
CA GLU A 140 8.60 9.69 -26.32
C GLU A 140 7.56 10.38 -27.22
N THR A 141 6.33 10.56 -26.72
CA THR A 141 5.27 11.23 -27.47
C THR A 141 5.48 12.76 -27.52
N VAL A 142 6.06 13.35 -26.47
CA VAL A 142 6.37 14.78 -26.38
C VAL A 142 7.83 15.02 -25.96
N PRO A 143 8.82 14.77 -26.87
CA PRO A 143 10.24 14.81 -26.52
C PRO A 143 10.72 16.15 -25.99
N ALA A 144 10.11 17.25 -26.46
CA ALA A 144 10.45 18.60 -26.04
C ALA A 144 10.20 18.87 -24.54
N GLN A 145 9.36 18.07 -23.87
CA GLN A 145 9.02 18.22 -22.46
C GLN A 145 9.45 17.01 -21.61
N ALA A 146 10.31 16.13 -22.12
CA ALA A 146 10.71 14.88 -21.44
C ALA A 146 11.22 15.08 -20.00
N GLU A 147 12.05 16.10 -19.77
CA GLU A 147 12.57 16.43 -18.45
C GLU A 147 11.45 16.91 -17.50
N THR A 148 10.55 17.75 -18.02
CA THR A 148 9.38 18.23 -17.26
C THR A 148 8.44 17.07 -16.92
N ILE A 149 8.19 16.17 -17.87
CA ILE A 149 7.35 14.98 -17.67
C ILE A 149 7.92 14.11 -16.56
N THR A 150 9.22 13.81 -16.62
CA THR A 150 9.90 12.97 -15.62
C THR A 150 9.86 13.62 -14.24
N ALA A 151 10.13 14.92 -14.16
CA ALA A 151 10.12 15.66 -12.90
C ALA A 151 8.72 15.70 -12.25
N PHE A 152 7.68 16.03 -13.01
CA PHE A 152 6.31 16.07 -12.51
C PHE A 152 5.79 14.68 -12.13
N ALA A 153 6.08 13.65 -12.95
CA ALA A 153 5.71 12.28 -12.65
C ALA A 153 6.40 11.76 -11.38
N ALA A 154 7.70 12.02 -11.20
CA ALA A 154 8.45 11.62 -10.02
C ALA A 154 7.95 12.32 -8.75
N THR A 155 7.69 13.62 -8.83
CA THR A 155 7.15 14.42 -7.73
C THR A 155 5.76 13.92 -7.34
N SER A 156 4.88 13.75 -8.32
CA SER A 156 3.53 13.20 -8.13
C SER A 156 3.56 11.82 -7.50
N ASN A 157 4.43 10.93 -8.01
CA ASN A 157 4.58 9.57 -7.49
C ASN A 157 5.05 9.56 -6.03
N LEU A 158 5.99 10.43 -5.70
CA LEU A 158 6.51 10.61 -4.35
C LEU A 158 5.42 11.12 -3.40
N LEU A 159 4.61 12.09 -3.83
CA LEU A 159 3.51 12.63 -3.05
C LEU A 159 2.42 11.57 -2.84
N THR A 160 1.91 10.93 -3.89
CA THR A 160 0.90 9.87 -3.78
C THR A 160 1.42 8.67 -3.01
N TYR A 161 2.69 8.30 -3.15
CA TYR A 161 3.25 7.24 -2.32
C TYR A 161 3.22 7.65 -0.85
N ALA A 162 3.63 8.87 -0.51
CA ALA A 162 3.67 9.39 0.87
C ALA A 162 2.29 9.54 1.51
N THR A 163 1.30 10.06 0.78
CA THR A 163 -0.07 10.29 1.31
C THR A 163 -0.99 9.10 1.18
N GLY A 164 -0.71 8.19 0.24
CA GLY A 164 -1.59 7.08 -0.11
C GLY A 164 -1.95 6.18 1.07
N LEU A 165 -1.03 5.93 2.01
CA LEU A 165 -1.33 5.14 3.22
C LEU A 165 -2.46 5.79 4.05
N PHE A 166 -2.38 7.10 4.27
CA PHE A 166 -3.33 7.83 5.11
C PHE A 166 -4.66 8.03 4.41
N VAL A 167 -4.64 8.40 3.13
CA VAL A 167 -5.86 8.52 2.31
C VAL A 167 -6.57 7.18 2.23
N SER A 168 -5.85 6.09 1.97
CA SER A 168 -6.43 4.75 1.95
C SER A 168 -7.03 4.37 3.30
N LEU A 169 -6.34 4.66 4.40
CA LEU A 169 -6.81 4.32 5.75
C LEU A 169 -8.08 5.10 6.13
N PHE A 170 -8.08 6.42 5.95
CA PHE A 170 -9.13 7.30 6.48
C PHE A 170 -10.27 7.56 5.50
N VAL A 171 -10.03 7.43 4.20
CA VAL A 171 -11.00 7.79 3.15
C VAL A 171 -11.31 6.60 2.25
N ALA A 172 -10.33 6.06 1.53
CA ALA A 172 -10.59 5.11 0.45
C ALA A 172 -11.20 3.80 0.94
N LEU A 173 -10.64 3.21 2.00
CA LEU A 173 -11.11 1.93 2.54
C LEU A 173 -12.50 2.06 3.21
N PRO A 174 -12.77 3.03 4.10
CA PRO A 174 -14.12 3.27 4.61
C PRO A 174 -15.15 3.54 3.50
N PHE A 175 -14.78 4.32 2.49
CA PHE A 175 -15.63 4.61 1.34
C PHE A 175 -15.95 3.34 0.54
N THR A 176 -14.95 2.50 0.28
CA THR A 176 -15.12 1.24 -0.45
C THR A 176 -15.98 0.25 0.34
N GLU A 177 -15.80 0.15 1.66
CA GLU A 177 -16.69 -0.66 2.52
C GLU A 177 -18.15 -0.19 2.46
N PHE A 178 -18.36 1.13 2.51
CA PHE A 178 -19.69 1.72 2.41
C PHE A 178 -20.33 1.40 1.05
N LEU A 179 -19.60 1.64 -0.03
CA LEU A 179 -20.06 1.39 -1.39
C LEU A 179 -20.38 -0.10 -1.61
N TYR A 180 -19.55 -1.00 -1.06
CA TYR A 180 -19.80 -2.44 -1.09
C TYR A 180 -21.12 -2.82 -0.42
N LYS A 181 -21.39 -2.27 0.78
CA LYS A 181 -22.65 -2.51 1.50
C LYS A 181 -23.86 -2.03 0.70
N VAL A 182 -23.75 -0.89 0.03
CA VAL A 182 -24.80 -0.36 -0.84
C VAL A 182 -25.05 -1.30 -2.01
N ILE A 183 -24.03 -1.65 -2.78
CA ILE A 183 -24.13 -2.53 -3.96
C ILE A 183 -24.68 -3.91 -3.58
N ASN A 184 -24.16 -4.50 -2.50
CA ASN A 184 -24.58 -5.83 -2.06
C ASN A 184 -26.04 -5.86 -1.59
N LYS A 185 -26.54 -4.76 -1.01
CA LYS A 185 -27.97 -4.62 -0.68
C LYS A 185 -28.84 -4.63 -1.94
N PHE A 186 -28.40 -3.99 -3.03
CA PHE A 186 -29.09 -4.05 -4.32
C PHE A 186 -29.05 -5.45 -4.95
N LYS A 187 -27.91 -6.15 -4.88
CA LYS A 187 -27.78 -7.54 -5.36
C LYS A 187 -28.72 -8.50 -4.63
N LYS A 188 -28.78 -8.42 -3.30
CA LYS A 188 -29.65 -9.27 -2.47
C LYS A 188 -31.15 -9.06 -2.69
N HIS A 189 -31.54 -7.91 -3.24
CA HIS A 189 -32.93 -7.63 -3.64
C HIS A 189 -33.31 -8.28 -4.98
N ASN A 190 -32.32 -8.56 -5.85
CA ASN A 190 -32.53 -9.23 -7.13
C ASN A 190 -32.31 -10.76 -7.08
N ASP A 191 -31.50 -11.26 -6.14
CA ASP A 191 -31.16 -12.69 -5.99
C ASP A 191 -32.13 -13.49 -5.07
N ILE A 192 -33.44 -13.24 -5.10
CA ILE A 192 -34.44 -14.16 -4.48
C ILE A 192 -34.54 -15.48 -5.27
N THR A 193 -33.97 -15.56 -6.47
CA THR A 193 -33.85 -16.79 -7.27
C THR A 193 -32.38 -17.09 -7.57
N ALA A 194 -31.93 -18.28 -7.13
CA ALA A 194 -30.61 -18.88 -7.34
C ALA A 194 -29.52 -18.55 -6.30
N ALA A 195 -29.58 -19.23 -5.14
CA ALA A 195 -28.46 -19.31 -4.21
C ALA A 195 -27.62 -20.57 -4.47
N THR A 196 -26.49 -20.42 -5.15
CA THR A 196 -25.34 -21.32 -4.97
C THR A 196 -24.29 -20.53 -4.20
N LYS A 197 -24.22 -20.78 -2.88
CA LYS A 197 -23.22 -20.19 -2.00
C LYS A 197 -21.88 -20.89 -2.21
N THR A 198 -20.94 -20.24 -2.89
CA THR A 198 -19.51 -20.51 -2.70
C THR A 198 -19.08 -19.75 -1.44
N ASP A 199 -19.49 -20.27 -0.28
CA ASP A 199 -18.97 -19.81 1.00
C ASP A 199 -17.54 -20.37 1.13
N PHE A 200 -16.55 -19.52 0.86
CA PHE A 200 -15.18 -19.81 1.28
C PHE A 200 -15.13 -19.65 2.80
N GLY A 201 -15.59 -20.69 3.49
CA GLY A 201 -15.46 -20.88 4.93
C GLY A 201 -13.99 -20.99 5.31
N LEU A 202 -13.30 -19.84 5.33
CA LEU A 202 -11.97 -19.70 5.88
C LEU A 202 -12.15 -19.33 7.35
N LYS A 203 -11.76 -20.27 8.23
CA LYS A 203 -11.49 -19.94 9.62
C LYS A 203 -10.38 -18.89 9.61
N VAL A 204 -10.76 -17.62 9.83
CA VAL A 204 -9.82 -16.56 10.18
C VAL A 204 -9.05 -17.09 11.40
N PRO A 205 -7.73 -17.29 11.34
CA PRO A 205 -6.98 -17.59 12.55
C PRO A 205 -7.21 -16.40 13.48
N GLU A 206 -7.89 -16.67 14.59
CA GLU A 206 -8.14 -15.73 15.67
C GLU A 206 -6.80 -15.06 15.98
N GLN A 207 -6.69 -13.75 15.77
CA GLN A 207 -5.49 -13.00 16.13
C GLN A 207 -5.27 -13.24 17.62
N SER A 208 -4.31 -14.09 17.96
CA SER A 208 -3.98 -14.39 19.34
C SER A 208 -3.69 -13.07 20.02
N ILE A 209 -4.41 -12.77 21.10
CA ILE A 209 -4.16 -11.59 21.94
C ILE A 209 -2.80 -11.83 22.59
N LEU A 210 -1.73 -11.44 21.89
CA LEU A 210 -0.37 -11.64 22.34
C LEU A 210 -0.11 -10.71 23.51
N SER A 211 0.47 -11.25 24.58
CA SER A 211 0.96 -10.43 25.69
C SER A 211 2.00 -9.44 25.17
N VAL A 212 2.04 -8.22 25.72
CA VAL A 212 2.98 -7.15 25.32
C VAL A 212 4.43 -7.66 25.25
N LYS A 213 4.83 -8.53 26.19
CA LYS A 213 6.17 -9.15 26.20
C LYS A 213 6.42 -10.09 25.01
N GLN A 214 5.43 -10.88 24.62
CA GLN A 214 5.51 -11.78 23.46
C GLN A 214 5.55 -10.97 22.17
N SER A 215 4.71 -9.94 22.07
CA SER A 215 4.68 -8.98 20.96
C SER A 215 6.04 -8.29 20.75
N LEU A 216 6.67 -7.82 21.83
CA LEU A 216 8.03 -7.25 21.80
C LEU A 216 9.07 -8.27 21.33
N SER A 217 9.02 -9.51 21.85
CA SER A 217 9.97 -10.56 21.47
C SER A 217 9.84 -10.96 20.00
N LEU A 218 8.61 -11.06 19.49
CA LEU A 218 8.32 -11.35 18.09
C LEU A 218 8.81 -10.23 17.18
N LEU A 219 8.59 -8.98 17.57
CA LEU A 219 9.05 -7.82 16.81
C LEU A 219 10.59 -7.77 16.74
N ALA A 220 11.29 -8.14 17.82
CA ALA A 220 12.74 -8.22 17.82
C ALA A 220 13.25 -9.30 16.86
N VAL A 221 12.63 -10.49 16.86
CA VAL A 221 12.96 -11.57 15.90
C VAL A 221 12.71 -11.10 14.46
N ILE A 222 11.60 -10.42 14.20
CA ILE A 222 11.30 -9.83 12.88
C ILE A 222 12.42 -8.87 12.48
N CYS A 223 12.84 -7.95 13.35
CA CYS A 223 13.91 -7.01 13.05
C CYS A 223 15.23 -7.70 12.66
N ILE A 224 15.57 -8.83 13.31
CA ILE A 224 16.74 -9.64 12.95
C ILE A 224 16.58 -10.22 11.54
N VAL A 225 15.42 -10.81 11.23
CA VAL A 225 15.13 -11.32 9.88
C VAL A 225 15.19 -10.21 8.83
N LEU A 226 14.72 -9.01 9.16
CA LEU A 226 14.76 -7.85 8.27
C LEU A 226 16.19 -7.32 8.05
N LEU A 227 17.05 -7.34 9.07
CA LEU A 227 18.48 -7.03 8.91
C LEU A 227 19.17 -8.01 7.96
N LEU A 228 18.88 -9.31 8.09
CA LEU A 228 19.39 -10.33 7.18
C LEU A 228 18.85 -10.15 5.76
N SER A 229 17.56 -9.84 5.63
CA SER A 229 16.93 -9.49 4.35
C SER A 229 17.61 -8.29 3.69
N ASN A 230 17.94 -7.26 4.48
CA ASN A 230 18.63 -6.07 3.99
C ASN A 230 20.07 -6.37 3.56
N TRP A 231 20.79 -7.20 4.32
CA TRP A 231 22.16 -7.60 3.96
C TRP A 231 22.18 -8.38 2.65
N VAL A 232 21.29 -9.36 2.48
CA VAL A 232 21.19 -10.14 1.24
C VAL A 232 20.74 -9.26 0.07
N GLY A 233 19.83 -8.32 0.29
CA GLY A 233 19.23 -7.52 -0.78
C GLY A 233 20.00 -6.27 -1.20
N GLN A 234 20.74 -5.63 -0.30
CA GLN A 234 21.46 -4.36 -0.52
C GLN A 234 22.98 -4.48 -0.29
N GLY A 235 23.45 -5.59 0.28
CA GLY A 235 24.87 -5.79 0.61
C GLY A 235 25.33 -5.00 1.85
N VAL A 236 24.42 -4.35 2.58
CA VAL A 236 24.77 -3.56 3.76
C VAL A 236 24.98 -4.46 4.98
N ASP A 237 26.13 -4.36 5.63
CA ASP A 237 26.47 -5.18 6.79
C ASP A 237 25.43 -5.05 7.92
N PRO A 238 24.92 -6.16 8.50
CA PRO A 238 23.88 -6.12 9.53
C PRO A 238 24.24 -5.26 10.75
N ILE A 239 25.53 -5.24 11.11
CA ILE A 239 26.03 -4.45 12.25
C ILE A 239 25.95 -2.95 11.93
N SER A 240 26.26 -2.56 10.69
CA SER A 240 26.19 -1.16 10.26
C SER A 240 24.76 -0.64 10.11
N ALA A 241 23.81 -1.53 9.80
CA ALA A 241 22.38 -1.24 9.69
C ALA A 241 21.62 -1.41 11.02
N LEU A 242 22.30 -1.88 12.08
CA LEU A 242 21.68 -2.11 13.39
C LEU A 242 21.14 -0.83 14.03
N PRO A 243 21.84 0.33 14.02
CA PRO A 243 21.30 1.58 14.55
C PRO A 243 19.99 1.97 13.86
N ALA A 244 19.94 1.86 12.53
CA ALA A 244 18.74 2.09 11.74
C ALA A 244 17.58 1.19 12.18
N MET A 245 17.84 -0.11 12.37
CA MET A 245 16.81 -1.06 12.80
C MET A 245 16.30 -0.76 14.22
N LEU A 246 17.18 -0.33 15.12
CA LEU A 246 16.79 0.08 16.47
C LEU A 246 15.88 1.32 16.46
N ILE A 247 16.14 2.30 15.57
CA ILE A 247 15.28 3.47 15.39
C ILE A 247 13.87 3.02 14.95
N LEU A 248 13.78 2.15 13.93
CA LEU A 248 12.50 1.64 13.45
C LEU A 248 11.77 0.81 14.52
N PHE A 249 12.50 -0.02 15.26
CA PHE A 249 11.97 -0.80 16.38
C PHE A 249 11.39 0.11 17.48
N ALA A 250 12.09 1.18 17.84
CA ALA A 250 11.61 2.17 18.81
C ALA A 250 10.33 2.87 18.32
N CYS A 251 10.25 3.22 17.03
CA CYS A 251 9.03 3.78 16.43
C CYS A 251 7.84 2.80 16.52
N CYS A 252 8.08 1.52 16.28
CA CYS A 252 7.06 0.48 16.38
C CYS A 252 6.53 0.36 17.81
N ILE A 253 7.42 0.34 18.81
CA ILE A 253 7.04 0.30 20.23
C ILE A 253 6.22 1.53 20.60
N ALA A 254 6.72 2.72 20.28
CA ALA A 254 6.05 3.97 20.59
C ALA A 254 4.64 4.02 19.95
N GLY A 255 4.51 3.63 18.68
CA GLY A 255 3.22 3.60 18.00
C GLY A 255 2.23 2.61 18.61
N VAL A 256 2.69 1.42 19.03
CA VAL A 256 1.84 0.43 19.72
C VAL A 256 1.41 0.94 21.11
N LEU A 257 2.32 1.54 21.87
CA LEU A 257 2.00 2.14 23.17
C LEU A 257 1.00 3.29 23.04
N LEU A 258 1.15 4.15 22.03
CA LEU A 258 0.19 5.23 21.77
C LEU A 258 -1.21 4.71 21.46
N LYS A 259 -1.32 3.60 20.72
CA LYS A 259 -2.60 2.93 20.47
C LYS A 259 -3.27 2.44 21.77
N GLU A 260 -2.49 1.96 22.74
CA GLU A 260 -3.04 1.48 24.02
C GLU A 260 -3.44 2.63 24.96
N VAL A 261 -2.72 3.74 24.92
CA VAL A 261 -2.97 4.90 25.78
C VAL A 261 -4.09 5.79 25.26
N ILE A 262 -4.20 5.95 23.94
CA ILE A 262 -5.17 6.84 23.31
C ILE A 262 -6.42 6.05 22.91
N PRO A 263 -7.61 6.31 23.49
CA PRO A 263 -8.84 5.55 23.27
C PRO A 263 -9.53 5.93 21.94
N VAL A 264 -8.77 6.05 20.87
CA VAL A 264 -9.27 6.37 19.52
C VAL A 264 -9.11 5.10 18.66
N ASN A 265 -10.16 4.72 17.93
CA ASN A 265 -10.20 3.50 17.11
C ASN A 265 -9.40 3.64 15.80
N VAL A 266 -8.11 3.90 15.92
CA VAL A 266 -7.16 4.07 14.81
C VAL A 266 -6.18 2.88 14.81
N PRO A 267 -5.91 2.26 13.65
CA PRO A 267 -4.98 1.13 13.54
C PRO A 267 -3.56 1.47 14.01
N ALA A 268 -2.82 0.45 14.46
CA ALA A 268 -1.46 0.63 14.99
C ALA A 268 -0.52 1.24 13.94
N ILE A 269 -0.72 0.86 12.68
CA ILE A 269 0.03 1.38 11.52
C ILE A 269 0.03 2.91 11.48
N ALA A 270 -1.11 3.56 11.74
CA ALA A 270 -1.19 5.02 11.67
C ALA A 270 -0.35 5.68 12.77
N TRP A 271 -0.40 5.15 13.99
CA TRP A 271 0.40 5.67 15.11
C TRP A 271 1.90 5.49 14.87
N ILE A 272 2.30 4.35 14.34
CA ILE A 272 3.71 4.09 13.97
C ILE A 272 4.17 5.07 12.90
N SER A 273 3.37 5.30 11.86
CA SER A 273 3.69 6.28 10.82
C SER A 273 3.77 7.70 11.37
N ILE A 274 2.86 8.11 12.27
CA ILE A 274 2.90 9.44 12.89
C ILE A 274 4.19 9.62 13.69
N VAL A 275 4.56 8.66 14.54
CA VAL A 275 5.81 8.73 15.32
C VAL A 275 7.02 8.81 14.38
N ALA A 276 7.06 7.98 13.35
CA ALA A 276 8.14 7.95 12.38
C ALA A 276 8.27 9.27 11.59
N ILE A 277 7.14 9.88 11.20
CA ILE A 277 7.11 11.20 10.56
C ILE A 277 7.66 12.26 11.52
N LEU A 278 7.19 12.29 12.78
CA LEU A 278 7.60 13.31 13.75
C LEU A 278 9.12 13.33 13.99
N ILE A 279 9.74 12.16 14.11
CA ILE A 279 11.20 12.08 14.35
C ILE A 279 12.05 12.38 13.10
N SER A 280 11.42 12.40 11.92
CA SER A 280 12.07 12.65 10.64
C SER A 280 11.72 14.03 10.05
N LEU A 281 10.94 14.83 10.76
CA LEU A 281 10.66 16.22 10.42
C LEU A 281 11.96 17.04 10.48
N PRO A 282 12.20 17.98 9.54
CA PRO A 282 13.39 18.83 9.54
C PRO A 282 13.60 19.59 10.86
N GLN A 283 12.51 19.92 11.57
CA GLN A 283 12.53 20.64 12.84
C GLN A 283 12.93 19.78 14.04
N PHE A 284 12.98 18.45 13.90
CA PHE A 284 13.36 17.53 14.96
C PHE A 284 14.90 17.45 15.09
N PRO A 285 15.48 17.58 16.31
CA PRO A 285 16.92 17.78 16.50
C PRO A 285 17.82 16.60 16.07
N MET A 286 17.27 15.39 15.93
CA MET A 286 18.00 14.21 15.42
C MET A 286 17.52 13.75 14.04
N SER A 287 16.77 14.57 13.31
CA SER A 287 16.18 14.19 12.02
C SER A 287 17.22 13.76 10.99
N GLU A 288 18.31 14.52 10.82
CA GLU A 288 19.40 14.19 9.89
C GLU A 288 20.03 12.83 10.20
N TYR A 289 20.31 12.55 11.49
CA TYR A 289 20.83 11.26 11.92
C TYR A 289 19.84 10.12 11.63
N VAL A 290 18.55 10.31 11.92
CA VAL A 290 17.50 9.34 11.63
C VAL A 290 17.41 9.04 10.14
N LEU A 291 17.49 10.07 9.28
CA LEU A 291 17.42 9.91 7.83
C LEU A 291 18.64 9.15 7.30
N VAL A 292 19.85 9.62 7.64
CA VAL A 292 21.12 8.99 7.19
C VAL A 292 21.22 7.54 7.62
N GLU A 293 20.89 7.24 8.88
CA GLU A 293 20.95 5.86 9.37
C GLU A 293 19.87 5.00 8.72
N THR A 294 18.62 5.47 8.68
CA THR A 294 17.54 4.64 8.13
C THR A 294 17.66 4.44 6.63
N ASP A 295 18.37 5.27 5.87
CA ASP A 295 18.61 5.09 4.44
C ASP A 295 19.51 3.89 4.11
N LYS A 296 20.24 3.36 5.10
CA LYS A 296 20.92 2.07 5.01
C LYS A 296 19.95 0.88 4.90
N LEU A 297 18.67 1.08 5.23
CA LEU A 297 17.61 0.08 5.14
C LEU A 297 16.77 0.32 3.89
N GLY A 298 16.82 -0.64 2.97
CA GLY A 298 16.02 -0.58 1.77
C GLY A 298 14.55 -0.89 2.04
N VAL A 299 13.65 -0.04 1.52
CA VAL A 299 12.20 -0.12 1.75
C VAL A 299 11.62 -1.46 1.30
N LEU A 300 12.05 -1.98 0.14
CA LEU A 300 11.59 -3.27 -0.39
C LEU A 300 12.09 -4.44 0.46
N GLN A 301 13.30 -4.36 0.99
CA GLN A 301 13.92 -5.40 1.81
C GLN A 301 13.16 -5.58 3.13
N LEU A 302 12.58 -4.50 3.67
CA LEU A 302 11.77 -4.53 4.89
C LEU A 302 10.39 -5.19 4.70
N ILE A 303 9.84 -5.19 3.48
CA ILE A 303 8.55 -5.83 3.20
C ILE A 303 8.71 -7.23 2.57
N THR A 304 9.88 -7.56 2.03
CA THR A 304 10.15 -8.81 1.30
C THR A 304 9.70 -10.06 2.07
N PRO A 305 10.02 -10.27 3.36
CA PRO A 305 9.56 -11.46 4.07
C PRO A 305 8.05 -11.55 4.23
N VAL A 306 7.37 -10.41 4.34
CA VAL A 306 5.90 -10.34 4.42
C VAL A 306 5.28 -10.71 3.07
N LEU A 307 5.81 -10.16 1.98
CA LEU A 307 5.35 -10.51 0.62
C LEU A 307 5.61 -11.97 0.28
N ALA A 308 6.77 -12.51 0.66
CA ALA A 308 7.10 -13.92 0.49
C ALA A 308 6.11 -14.82 1.24
N TYR A 309 5.85 -14.51 2.52
CA TYR A 309 4.85 -15.23 3.32
C TYR A 309 3.44 -15.15 2.70
N ALA A 310 3.04 -13.96 2.24
CA ALA A 310 1.77 -13.75 1.57
C ALA A 310 1.65 -14.61 0.30
N GLY A 311 2.69 -14.61 -0.54
CA GLY A 311 2.76 -15.42 -1.76
C GLY A 311 2.66 -16.92 -1.47
N PHE A 312 3.38 -17.42 -0.46
CA PHE A 312 3.29 -18.82 -0.05
C PHE A 312 1.90 -19.19 0.47
N ALA A 313 1.27 -18.31 1.27
CA ALA A 313 -0.07 -18.55 1.78
C ALA A 313 -1.10 -18.68 0.64
N ILE A 314 -1.02 -17.79 -0.35
CA ILE A 314 -1.91 -17.81 -1.53
C ILE A 314 -1.67 -19.07 -2.38
N SER A 315 -0.41 -19.42 -2.65
CA SER A 315 -0.08 -20.61 -3.44
C SER A 315 -0.63 -21.91 -2.82
N GLN A 316 -0.55 -22.05 -1.49
CA GLN A 316 -1.14 -23.20 -0.79
C GLN A 316 -2.67 -23.24 -0.94
N MET A 317 -3.33 -22.08 -0.95
CA MET A 317 -4.76 -21.98 -1.19
C MET A 317 -5.12 -22.41 -2.61
N GLU A 318 -4.38 -21.96 -3.62
CA GLU A 318 -4.57 -22.35 -5.02
C GLU A 318 -4.41 -23.87 -5.18
N VAL A 319 -3.34 -24.45 -4.64
CA VAL A 319 -3.10 -25.89 -4.68
C VAL A 319 -4.24 -26.66 -4.01
N THR A 320 -4.75 -26.17 -2.87
CA THR A 320 -5.89 -26.79 -2.17
C THR A 320 -7.17 -26.70 -2.99
N LEU A 321 -7.38 -25.58 -3.69
CA LEU A 321 -8.53 -25.37 -4.58
C LEU A 321 -8.47 -26.33 -5.78
N PHE A 322 -7.31 -26.41 -6.44
CA PHE A 322 -7.08 -27.33 -7.55
C PHE A 322 -7.38 -28.78 -7.16
N LYS A 323 -6.95 -29.20 -5.97
CA LYS A 323 -7.26 -30.53 -5.45
C LYS A 323 -8.76 -30.78 -5.23
N LYS A 324 -9.53 -29.76 -4.83
CA LYS A 324 -10.98 -29.86 -4.60
C LYS A 324 -11.81 -29.84 -5.89
N ILE A 325 -11.31 -29.25 -6.97
CA ILE A 325 -12.01 -29.24 -8.27
C ILE A 325 -11.85 -30.60 -8.99
N TRP A 326 -10.80 -31.35 -8.63
CA TRP A 326 -10.47 -32.65 -9.20
C TRP A 326 -11.01 -33.86 -8.42
N ILE A 327 -11.73 -33.64 -7.30
CA ILE A 327 -12.43 -34.67 -6.51
C ILE A 327 -13.92 -34.37 -6.58
#